data_AF-A0A5Y4VL85-F1
#
_entry.id   AF-A0A5Y4VL85-F1
#
_cell.length_a   1.000
_cell.length_b   1.000
_cell.length_c   1.000
_cell.angle_alpha   90.00
_cell.angle_beta   90.00
_cell.angle_gamma   90.00
#
_symmetry.space_group_name_H-M   'P 1'
#
loop_
_entity.id
_entity.type
_entity.pdbx_description
1 polymer ?
#
loop_
_entity_poly.entity_id
_entity_poly.type
_entity_poly.pdbx_seq_one_letter_code
_entity_poly.pdbx_strand_id
1 'polypeptide(L)'
;NSFSQLKQELSKETYRLILLDYELIKFDLEQMRNLLSAYKKQHPQSHIIFFSKEKVRDFDCVSEVLSDVSRNDLITLLRKYLPKA
;
A
#
# COMPACT_ATOMS: atom_id res chain seq x y z
N ASN A 1 -11.54 -7.10 -14.73
CA ASN A 1 -11.51 -6.61 -13.33
C ASN A 1 -10.12 -6.15 -12.97
N SER A 2 -9.95 -4.88 -12.59
CA SER A 2 -8.65 -4.30 -12.20
C SER A 2 -7.93 -5.13 -11.12
N PHE A 3 -8.68 -5.77 -10.21
CA PHE A 3 -8.10 -6.59 -9.13
C PHE A 3 -7.43 -7.89 -9.56
N SER A 4 -7.86 -8.51 -10.68
CA SER A 4 -7.17 -9.72 -11.16
C SER A 4 -5.77 -9.37 -11.65
N GLN A 5 -5.60 -8.20 -12.25
CA GLN A 5 -4.28 -7.70 -12.68
C GLN A 5 -3.40 -7.36 -11.48
N LEU A 6 -3.93 -6.62 -10.49
CA LEU A 6 -3.18 -6.32 -9.27
C LEU A 6 -2.72 -7.60 -8.54
N LYS A 7 -3.61 -8.59 -8.41
CA LYS A 7 -3.25 -9.89 -7.81
C LYS A 7 -2.15 -10.60 -8.60
N GLN A 8 -2.21 -10.55 -9.93
CA GLN A 8 -1.16 -11.12 -10.78
C GLN A 8 0.17 -10.38 -10.57
N GLU A 9 0.20 -9.05 -10.57
CA GLU A 9 1.43 -8.28 -10.32
C GLU A 9 2.02 -8.59 -8.94
N LEU A 10 1.20 -8.56 -7.89
CA LEU A 10 1.64 -8.90 -6.54
C LEU A 10 2.18 -10.34 -6.42
N SER A 11 1.82 -11.25 -7.33
CA SER A 11 2.35 -12.62 -7.33
C SER A 11 3.70 -12.78 -8.02
N LYS A 12 4.15 -11.80 -8.81
CA LYS A 12 5.38 -11.92 -9.61
C LYS A 12 6.63 -11.65 -8.79
N GLU A 13 6.57 -10.64 -7.91
CA GLU A 13 7.75 -10.15 -7.20
C GLU A 13 7.42 -9.75 -5.76
N THR A 14 8.49 -9.69 -4.94
CA THR A 14 8.38 -9.11 -3.60
C THR A 14 8.64 -7.61 -3.65
N TYR A 15 7.58 -6.83 -3.50
CA TYR A 15 7.61 -5.39 -3.36
C TYR A 15 7.89 -5.00 -1.93
N ARG A 16 9.03 -4.36 -1.68
CA ARG A 16 9.36 -3.81 -0.36
C ARG A 16 8.45 -2.65 0.04
N LEU A 17 7.98 -1.88 -0.93
CA LEU A 17 7.12 -0.72 -0.71
C LEU A 17 5.99 -0.73 -1.75
N ILE A 18 4.75 -0.65 -1.26
CA ILE A 18 3.53 -0.56 -2.05
C ILE A 18 2.85 0.77 -1.71
N LEU A 19 2.62 1.58 -2.73
CA LEU A 19 2.00 2.89 -2.63
C LEU A 19 0.62 2.82 -3.27
N LEU A 20 -0.44 3.15 -2.51
CA LEU A 20 -1.81 3.04 -2.99
C LEU A 20 -2.59 4.32 -2.73
N ASP A 21 -3.30 4.77 -3.76
CA ASP A 21 -4.30 5.82 -3.64
C ASP A 21 -5.61 5.20 -3.11
N TYR A 22 -6.04 5.64 -1.93
CA TYR A 22 -7.22 5.12 -1.27
C TYR A 22 -8.50 5.41 -2.06
N GLU A 23 -8.56 6.56 -2.75
CA GLU A 23 -9.73 6.96 -3.54
C GLU A 23 -10.03 6.00 -4.69
N LEU A 24 -8.99 5.32 -5.20
CA LEU A 24 -9.11 4.35 -6.29
C LEU A 24 -9.59 2.97 -5.81
N ILE A 25 -9.38 2.64 -4.53
CA ILE A 25 -9.70 1.32 -3.98
C ILE A 25 -10.93 1.33 -3.05
N LYS A 26 -11.46 2.51 -2.71
CA LYS A 26 -12.53 2.65 -1.71
C LYS A 26 -13.85 1.98 -2.07
N PHE A 27 -14.08 1.66 -3.34
CA PHE A 27 -15.30 0.99 -3.79
C PHE A 27 -15.24 -0.54 -3.58
N ASP A 28 -14.05 -1.10 -3.38
CA ASP A 28 -13.83 -2.55 -3.25
C ASP A 28 -12.94 -2.89 -2.04
N LEU A 29 -13.13 -2.15 -0.94
CA LEU A 29 -12.27 -2.21 0.25
C LEU A 29 -12.12 -3.61 0.83
N GLU A 30 -13.20 -4.40 0.86
CA GLU A 30 -13.12 -5.75 1.42
C GLU A 30 -12.19 -6.65 0.58
N GLN A 31 -12.30 -6.57 -0.75
CA GLN A 31 -11.44 -7.32 -1.64
C GLN A 31 -9.99 -6.84 -1.53
N MET A 32 -9.75 -5.53 -1.42
CA MET A 32 -8.41 -4.98 -1.20
C MET A 32 -7.80 -5.30 0.14
N ARG A 33 -8.59 -5.27 1.20
CA ARG A 33 -8.15 -5.72 2.50
C ARG A 33 -7.70 -7.17 2.45
N ASN A 34 -8.49 -8.05 1.84
CA ASN A 34 -8.17 -9.48 1.76
C ASN A 34 -6.90 -9.72 0.95
N LEU A 35 -6.75 -9.05 -0.20
CA LEU A 35 -5.58 -9.17 -1.06
C LEU A 35 -4.30 -8.68 -0.36
N LEU A 36 -4.35 -7.47 0.21
CA LEU A 36 -3.19 -6.84 0.85
C LEU A 36 -2.82 -7.55 2.15
N SER A 37 -3.79 -8.04 2.92
CA SER A 37 -3.55 -8.84 4.11
C SER A 37 -2.88 -10.17 3.77
N ALA A 38 -3.34 -10.85 2.71
CA ALA A 38 -2.71 -12.08 2.25
C ALA A 38 -1.27 -11.84 1.78
N TYR A 39 -1.05 -10.76 1.03
CA TYR A 39 0.28 -10.34 0.59
C TYR A 39 1.22 -10.07 1.77
N LYS A 40 0.77 -9.26 2.75
CA LYS A 40 1.55 -8.90 3.94
C LYS A 40 1.92 -10.11 4.80
N LYS A 41 1.05 -11.14 4.87
CA LYS A 41 1.37 -12.41 5.55
C LYS A 41 2.51 -13.16 4.88
N GLN A 42 2.56 -13.16 3.54
CA GLN A 42 3.62 -13.79 2.77
C GLN A 42 4.92 -12.97 2.77
N HIS A 43 4.79 -11.64 2.85
CA HIS A 43 5.91 -10.70 2.83
C HIS A 43 5.84 -9.73 4.02
N PRO A 44 6.16 -10.17 5.26
CA PRO A 44 6.03 -9.33 6.46
C PRO A 44 6.88 -8.04 6.43
N GLN A 45 7.98 -8.08 5.68
CA GLN A 45 8.92 -6.96 5.50
C GLN A 45 8.41 -5.89 4.51
N SER A 46 7.37 -6.19 3.72
CA SER A 46 6.80 -5.24 2.78
C SER A 46 6.01 -4.16 3.51
N HIS A 47 6.11 -2.90 3.08
CA HIS A 47 5.35 -1.80 3.65
C HIS A 47 4.28 -1.33 2.68
N ILE A 48 3.06 -1.15 3.19
CA ILE A 48 1.93 -0.66 2.40
C ILE A 48 1.58 0.73 2.93
N ILE A 49 1.57 1.73 2.04
CA ILE A 49 1.28 3.12 2.38
C ILE A 49 0.05 3.56 1.61
N PHE A 50 -0.94 4.08 2.32
CA PHE A 50 -2.14 4.65 1.71
C PHE A 50 -2.03 6.16 1.62
N PHE A 51 -2.35 6.72 0.47
CA PHE A 51 -2.61 8.15 0.29
C PHE A 51 -4.12 8.35 0.38
N SER A 52 -4.57 9.09 1.38
CA SER A 52 -6.00 9.32 1.63
C SER A 52 -6.23 10.71 2.21
N LYS A 53 -7.30 11.37 1.77
CA LYS A 53 -7.83 12.58 2.41
C LYS A 53 -8.83 12.25 3.52
N GLU A 54 -9.36 11.04 3.52
CA GLU A 54 -10.33 10.56 4.48
C GLU A 54 -9.69 9.64 5.52
N LYS A 55 -10.34 9.50 6.68
CA LYS A 55 -9.91 8.52 7.69
C LYS A 55 -10.11 7.11 7.16
N VAL A 56 -9.01 6.42 6.91
CA VAL A 56 -9.00 4.98 6.62
C VAL A 56 -9.29 4.23 7.91
N ARG A 57 -10.27 3.31 7.87
CA ARG A 57 -10.57 2.37 8.97
C ARG A 57 -10.32 0.95 8.48
N ASP A 58 -10.02 0.05 9.41
CA ASP A 58 -10.05 -1.41 9.21
C ASP A 58 -9.05 -1.99 8.20
N PHE A 59 -7.84 -1.40 8.11
CA PHE A 59 -6.71 -1.91 7.33
C PHE A 59 -5.48 -2.20 8.21
N ASP A 60 -5.51 -3.31 8.94
CA ASP A 60 -4.45 -3.70 9.86
C ASP A 60 -3.10 -3.98 9.17
N CYS A 61 -3.12 -4.25 7.86
CA CYS A 61 -1.93 -4.53 7.07
C CYS A 61 -1.20 -3.27 6.56
N VAL A 62 -1.79 -2.09 6.72
CA VAL A 62 -1.23 -0.81 6.24
C VAL A 62 -0.22 -0.29 7.26
N SER A 63 0.96 0.08 6.77
CA SER A 63 2.04 0.61 7.61
C SER A 63 1.76 2.06 8.00
N GLU A 64 1.36 2.89 7.04
CA GLU A 64 1.06 4.32 7.26
C GLU A 64 -0.03 4.81 6.31
N VAL A 65 -0.80 5.79 6.77
CA VAL A 65 -1.76 6.54 5.97
C VAL A 65 -1.29 7.99 5.93
N LEU A 66 -1.08 8.52 4.74
CA LEU A 66 -0.64 9.88 4.51
C LEU A 66 -1.72 10.70 3.79
N SER A 67 -1.79 11.98 4.14
CA SER A 67 -2.68 12.96 3.51
C SER A 67 -1.85 14.14 3.03
N ASP A 68 -2.23 14.71 1.88
CA ASP A 68 -1.62 15.93 1.31
C ASP A 68 -0.07 15.94 1.34
N VAL A 69 0.52 14.94 0.67
CA VAL A 69 1.98 14.69 0.68
C VAL A 69 2.71 15.66 -0.24
N SER A 70 3.63 16.45 0.32
CA SER A 70 4.54 17.27 -0.49
C SER A 70 5.63 16.41 -1.14
N ARG A 71 6.35 16.97 -2.12
CA ARG A 71 7.50 16.29 -2.75
C ARG A 71 8.56 15.87 -1.72
N ASN A 72 8.83 16.72 -0.73
CA ASN A 72 9.84 16.45 0.29
C ASN A 72 9.38 15.36 1.26
N ASP A 73 8.09 15.31 1.57
CA ASP A 73 7.51 14.25 2.39
C ASP A 73 7.59 12.90 1.68
N LEU A 74 7.29 12.86 0.38
CA LEU A 74 7.46 11.66 -0.44
C LEU A 74 8.92 11.19 -0.46
N ILE A 75 9.88 12.10 -0.66
CA ILE A 75 11.32 11.76 -0.63
C ILE A 75 11.69 11.19 0.74
N THR A 76 11.19 11.78 1.82
CA THR A 76 11.46 11.34 3.20
C THR A 76 10.87 9.95 3.44
N LEU A 77 9.64 9.68 2.98
CA LEU A 77 9.01 8.37 3.01
C LEU A 77 9.83 7.33 2.24
N LEU A 78 10.24 7.65 1.01
CA LEU A 78 11.05 6.74 0.19
C LEU A 78 12.37 6.41 0.90
N ARG A 79 13.05 7.40 1.50
CA ARG A 79 14.27 7.19 2.29
C ARG A 79 14.05 6.37 3.55
N LYS A 80 12.86 6.41 4.16
CA LYS A 80 12.50 5.60 5.32
C LYS A 80 12.40 4.12 4.97
N TYR A 81 11.83 3.80 3.81
CA TYR A 81 11.50 2.42 3.46
C TYR A 81 12.43 1.75 2.46
N LEU A 82 13.13 2.51 1.63
CA LEU A 82 14.11 1.97 0.70
C LEU A 82 15.48 1.85 1.39
N PRO A 83 16.29 0.85 1.01
CA PRO A 83 17.67 0.77 1.45
C PRO A 83 18.41 2.08 1.13
N LYS A 84 19.29 2.52 2.03
CA LYS A 84 20.27 3.53 1.66
C LYS A 84 21.19 2.90 0.62
N ALA A 85 21.24 3.51 -0.57
CA ALA A 85 22.24 3.19 -1.59
C ALA A 85 23.64 3.58 -1.11
#